data_AF-A0A662P7R3-F1
#
_entry.id   AF-A0A662P7R3-F1
#
_cell.length_a   1.000
_cell.length_b   1.000
_cell.length_c   1.000
_cell.angle_alpha   90.00
_cell.angle_beta   90.00
_cell.angle_gamma   90.00
#
_symmetry.space_group_name_H-M   'P 1'
#
loop_
_entity.id
_entity.type
_entity.pdbx_description
1 polymer ?
#
loop_
_entity_poly.entity_id
_entity_poly.type
_entity_poly.pdbx_seq_one_letter_code
_entity_poly.pdbx_strand_id
1 'polypeptide(L)'
;MPTITIDKKDLLELIGKEVDDKILMEKIPMMGTELESFDDEITVEIFPDRPDMLSVEGFALALQGFLNIKTGLYHFELSDSEYRASIDEKVKKVRPDAVCAVVKDIELNDAAIKSLMQVQEKLHLTHGRNRKRVAIGVHDLDKIDFPVCYTTMPKDYRFIPLECSEEMNLREILQKHKKGVEYKHLLEKYEEYPLWIDSKEQVLSMPPIINSEHTKVTETTKSLFIDITGYGLKYLKQALNILIMSLAIRKGKIYS
;
A
#
# COMPACT_ATOMS: atom_id res chain seq x y z
N MET A 1 -7.14 -2.50 -18.57
CA MET A 1 -6.06 -2.88 -17.62
C MET A 1 -6.08 -1.85 -16.47
N PRO A 2 -5.21 -1.85 -15.43
CA PRO A 2 -5.30 -0.78 -14.43
C PRO A 2 -4.87 0.55 -15.01
N THR A 3 -5.77 1.53 -14.97
CA THR A 3 -5.45 2.93 -15.28
C THR A 3 -4.96 3.64 -14.02
N ILE A 4 -3.96 4.51 -14.13
CA ILE A 4 -3.52 5.41 -13.07
C ILE A 4 -3.71 6.87 -13.49
N THR A 5 -4.00 7.72 -12.51
CA THR A 5 -4.07 9.16 -12.69
C THR A 5 -2.83 9.77 -12.05
N ILE A 6 -2.18 10.68 -12.77
CA ILE A 6 -0.90 11.27 -12.41
C ILE A 6 -1.03 12.80 -12.48
N ASP A 7 -0.71 13.50 -11.40
CA ASP A 7 -0.52 14.95 -11.45
C ASP A 7 0.76 15.27 -12.24
N LYS A 8 0.63 16.08 -13.30
CA LYS A 8 1.75 16.38 -14.20
C LYS A 8 2.89 17.12 -13.49
N LYS A 9 2.58 17.97 -12.50
CA LYS A 9 3.60 18.72 -11.76
C LYS A 9 4.39 17.77 -10.86
N ASP A 10 3.71 16.90 -10.11
CA ASP A 10 4.36 15.87 -9.28
C ASP A 10 5.22 14.93 -10.13
N LEU A 11 4.74 14.53 -11.31
CA LEU A 11 5.55 13.74 -12.26
C LEU A 11 6.84 14.47 -12.66
N LEU A 12 6.75 15.74 -13.07
CA LEU A 12 7.91 16.52 -13.50
C LEU A 12 8.89 16.78 -12.35
N GLU A 13 8.39 17.02 -11.14
CA GLU A 13 9.20 17.15 -9.93
C GLU A 13 9.97 15.87 -9.63
N LEU A 14 9.33 14.70 -9.72
CA LEU A 14 9.97 13.40 -9.52
C LEU A 14 10.96 13.04 -10.62
N ILE A 15 10.67 13.42 -11.88
CA ILE A 15 11.63 13.32 -12.99
C ILE A 15 12.86 14.20 -12.73
N GLY A 16 12.68 15.33 -12.04
CA GLY A 16 13.74 16.29 -11.72
C GLY A 16 14.24 17.09 -12.93
N LYS A 17 13.44 17.13 -14.01
CA LYS A 17 13.74 17.85 -15.25
C LYS A 17 12.44 18.24 -15.95
N GLU A 18 12.40 19.45 -16.49
CA GLU A 18 11.32 19.86 -17.40
C GLU A 18 11.37 19.03 -18.69
N VAL A 19 10.22 18.50 -19.09
CA VAL A 19 10.04 17.75 -20.33
C VAL A 19 8.85 18.35 -21.06
N ASP A 20 9.02 18.64 -22.35
CA ASP A 20 7.95 19.20 -23.17
C ASP A 20 6.78 18.21 -23.30
N ASP A 21 5.56 18.74 -23.24
CA ASP A 21 4.32 17.96 -23.33
C ASP A 21 4.28 17.10 -24.61
N LYS A 22 4.79 17.58 -25.75
CA LYS A 22 4.85 16.79 -26.99
C LYS A 22 5.75 15.57 -26.85
N ILE A 23 6.87 15.71 -26.13
CA ILE A 23 7.78 14.60 -25.86
C ILE A 23 7.08 13.59 -24.95
N LEU A 24 6.40 14.05 -23.89
CA LEU A 24 5.67 13.14 -22.99
C LEU A 24 4.57 12.36 -23.73
N MET A 25 3.74 13.05 -24.53
CA MET A 25 2.69 12.42 -25.32
C MET A 25 3.23 11.41 -26.34
N GLU A 26 4.39 11.68 -26.94
CA GLU A 26 5.04 10.75 -27.87
C GLU A 26 5.65 9.54 -27.14
N LYS A 27 6.33 9.77 -26.01
CA LYS A 27 7.16 8.75 -25.36
C LYS A 27 6.41 7.84 -24.40
N ILE A 28 5.39 8.33 -23.70
CA ILE A 28 4.59 7.51 -22.77
C ILE A 28 4.05 6.26 -23.49
N PRO A 29 3.37 6.35 -24.64
CA PRO A 29 2.88 5.15 -25.33
C PRO A 29 3.98 4.16 -25.74
N MET A 30 5.18 4.66 -26.07
CA MET A 30 6.31 3.81 -26.48
C MET A 30 6.89 2.98 -25.33
N MET A 31 6.52 3.26 -24.08
CA MET A 31 6.88 2.44 -22.91
C MET A 31 6.01 1.18 -22.76
N GLY A 32 5.09 0.93 -23.69
CA GLY A 32 4.11 -0.13 -23.58
C GLY A 32 3.01 0.24 -22.59
N THR A 33 2.50 1.46 -22.69
CA THR A 33 1.34 1.96 -21.94
C THR A 33 0.37 2.63 -22.91
N GLU A 34 -0.87 2.87 -22.50
CA GLU A 34 -1.82 3.64 -23.32
C GLU A 34 -2.10 4.98 -22.64
N LEU A 35 -1.94 6.08 -23.40
CA LEU A 35 -2.23 7.42 -22.90
C LEU A 35 -3.71 7.73 -23.17
N GLU A 36 -4.53 7.74 -22.12
CA GLU A 36 -5.97 7.97 -22.23
C GLU A 36 -6.32 9.47 -22.25
N SER A 37 -5.67 10.26 -21.39
CA SER A 37 -5.84 11.72 -21.33
C SER A 37 -4.54 12.42 -20.96
N PHE A 38 -4.37 13.66 -21.43
CA PHE A 38 -3.18 14.45 -21.17
C PHE A 38 -3.55 15.93 -20.99
N ASP A 39 -3.67 16.35 -19.73
CA ASP A 39 -3.91 17.75 -19.33
C ASP A 39 -3.01 18.08 -18.11
N ASP A 40 -3.57 18.68 -17.05
CA ASP A 40 -2.90 18.82 -15.75
C ASP A 40 -2.84 17.48 -15.00
N GLU A 41 -3.84 16.62 -15.20
CA GLU A 41 -3.84 15.22 -14.81
C GLU A 41 -3.65 14.34 -16.06
N ILE A 42 -2.65 13.47 -16.02
CA ILE A 42 -2.33 12.50 -17.06
C ILE A 42 -2.93 11.16 -16.66
N THR A 43 -3.72 10.57 -17.55
CA THR A 43 -4.33 9.25 -17.33
C THR A 43 -3.64 8.23 -18.22
N VAL A 44 -3.06 7.19 -17.61
CA VAL A 44 -2.28 6.17 -18.32
C VAL A 44 -2.76 4.78 -17.94
N GLU A 45 -3.08 3.97 -18.94
CA GLU A 45 -3.33 2.54 -18.78
C GLU A 45 -2.00 1.77 -18.71
N ILE A 46 -1.78 1.06 -17.61
CA ILE A 46 -0.55 0.32 -17.34
C ILE A 46 -0.77 -1.16 -17.62
N PHE A 47 0.15 -1.78 -18.35
CA PHE A 47 0.09 -3.22 -18.61
C PHE A 47 0.32 -4.05 -17.34
N PRO A 48 -0.39 -5.17 -17.14
CA PRO A 48 -0.36 -5.94 -15.90
C PRO A 48 1.00 -6.53 -15.49
N ASP A 49 1.95 -6.63 -16.41
CA ASP A 49 3.30 -7.16 -16.18
C ASP A 49 4.25 -6.11 -15.55
N ARG A 50 3.81 -4.84 -15.45
CA ARG A 50 4.58 -3.74 -14.87
C ARG A 50 3.87 -3.08 -13.67
N PRO A 51 3.60 -3.83 -12.58
CA PRO A 51 2.95 -3.29 -11.39
C PRO A 51 3.79 -2.24 -10.66
N ASP A 52 5.08 -2.16 -10.95
CA ASP A 52 5.97 -1.09 -10.47
C ASP A 52 5.55 0.30 -10.99
N MET A 53 4.89 0.37 -12.15
CA MET A 53 4.43 1.63 -12.74
C MET A 53 3.02 2.05 -12.27
N LEU A 54 2.42 1.38 -11.27
CA LEU A 54 1.08 1.71 -10.76
C LEU A 54 1.04 2.91 -9.79
N SER A 55 2.15 3.63 -9.68
CA SER A 55 2.35 4.80 -8.85
C SER A 55 3.06 5.87 -9.68
N VAL A 56 2.87 7.16 -9.37
CA VAL A 56 3.60 8.23 -10.08
C VAL A 56 5.11 8.08 -9.89
N GLU A 57 5.56 7.58 -8.74
CA GLU A 57 6.97 7.41 -8.42
C GLU A 57 7.62 6.34 -9.29
N GLY A 58 6.99 5.17 -9.39
CA GLY A 58 7.47 4.10 -10.25
C GLY A 58 7.33 4.43 -11.74
N PHE A 59 6.27 5.13 -12.13
CA PHE A 59 6.10 5.63 -13.50
C PHE A 59 7.19 6.66 -13.86
N ALA A 60 7.45 7.63 -12.98
CA ALA A 60 8.51 8.62 -13.14
C ALA A 60 9.89 7.97 -13.26
N LEU A 61 10.19 6.97 -12.41
CA LEU A 61 11.45 6.23 -12.47
C LEU A 61 11.62 5.50 -13.82
N ALA A 62 10.56 4.84 -14.31
CA ALA A 62 10.58 4.17 -15.61
C ALA A 62 10.76 5.18 -16.76
N LEU A 63 10.05 6.31 -16.70
CA LEU A 63 10.12 7.35 -17.71
C LEU A 63 11.48 8.06 -17.74
N GLN A 64 12.11 8.30 -16.58
CA GLN A 64 13.48 8.82 -16.48
C GLN A 64 14.48 7.96 -17.26
N GLY A 65 14.40 6.63 -17.08
CA GLY A 65 15.24 5.68 -17.81
C GLY A 65 14.95 5.71 -19.31
N PHE A 66 13.67 5.74 -19.68
CA PHE A 66 13.23 5.75 -21.08
C PHE A 66 13.66 7.02 -21.84
N LEU A 67 13.61 8.17 -21.16
CA LEU A 67 14.04 9.47 -21.70
C LEU A 67 15.56 9.70 -21.62
N ASN A 68 16.34 8.73 -21.13
CA ASN A 68 17.78 8.86 -20.87
C ASN A 68 18.14 10.03 -19.94
N ILE A 69 17.25 10.38 -19.00
CA ILE A 69 17.50 11.43 -18.00
C ILE A 69 18.37 10.88 -16.87
N LYS A 70 18.00 9.71 -16.35
CA LYS A 70 18.76 8.97 -15.35
C LYS A 70 18.65 7.49 -15.67
N THR A 71 19.78 6.84 -15.88
CA THR A 71 19.86 5.43 -16.29
C THR A 71 20.61 4.60 -15.25
N GLY A 72 20.52 3.27 -15.36
CA GLY A 72 21.12 2.33 -14.42
C GLY A 72 20.16 1.93 -13.29
N LEU A 73 20.67 1.11 -12.37
CA LEU A 73 19.88 0.60 -11.25
C LEU A 73 19.66 1.69 -10.21
N TYR A 74 18.42 1.83 -9.76
CA TYR A 74 18.11 2.60 -8.56
C TYR A 74 18.55 1.78 -7.33
N HIS A 75 19.38 2.38 -6.49
CA HIS A 75 19.90 1.74 -5.28
C HIS A 75 19.10 2.22 -4.07
N PHE A 76 18.62 1.28 -3.26
CA PHE A 76 17.90 1.57 -2.02
C PHE A 76 18.84 1.33 -0.84
N GLU A 77 18.87 2.27 0.09
CA GLU A 77 19.53 2.07 1.38
C GLU A 77 18.53 1.44 2.35
N LEU A 78 18.93 0.30 2.91
CA LEU A 78 18.17 -0.42 3.93
C LEU A 78 18.88 -0.24 5.27
N SER A 79 18.12 0.15 6.28
CA SER A 79 18.58 0.24 7.66
C SER A 79 17.99 -0.90 8.49
N ASP A 80 18.70 -1.32 9.54
CA ASP A 80 18.17 -2.31 10.47
C ASP A 80 17.00 -1.73 11.26
N SER A 81 15.90 -2.48 11.32
CA SER A 81 14.73 -2.11 12.13
C SER A 81 14.86 -2.57 13.58
N GLU A 82 14.49 -1.71 14.53
CA GLU A 82 14.29 -2.08 15.95
C GLU A 82 12.89 -2.65 16.23
N TYR A 83 11.93 -2.41 15.32
CA TYR A 83 10.56 -2.85 15.47
C TYR A 83 10.43 -4.35 15.25
N ARG A 84 9.54 -4.99 16.00
CA ARG A 84 9.35 -6.46 15.96
C ARG A 84 7.90 -6.80 15.68
N ALA A 85 7.71 -7.64 14.66
CA ALA A 85 6.42 -8.22 14.31
C ALA A 85 6.50 -9.74 14.44
N SER A 86 5.44 -10.36 14.93
CA SER A 86 5.33 -11.82 15.08
C SER A 86 4.08 -12.33 14.37
N ILE A 87 4.12 -13.59 13.92
CA ILE A 87 3.00 -14.26 13.25
C ILE A 87 2.60 -15.45 14.11
N ASP A 88 1.35 -15.46 14.56
CA ASP A 88 0.77 -16.56 15.32
C ASP A 88 0.41 -17.73 14.39
N GLU A 89 0.71 -18.95 14.81
CA GLU A 89 0.34 -20.19 14.12
C GLU A 89 -1.17 -20.28 13.81
N LYS A 90 -2.02 -19.63 14.61
CA LYS A 90 -3.48 -19.57 14.37
C LYS A 90 -3.84 -19.04 12.98
N VAL A 91 -3.08 -18.08 12.44
CA VAL A 91 -3.41 -17.47 11.14
C VAL A 91 -3.24 -18.43 9.98
N LYS A 92 -2.50 -19.55 10.15
CA LYS A 92 -2.24 -20.52 9.08
C LYS A 92 -3.52 -21.09 8.44
N LYS A 93 -4.59 -21.23 9.23
CA LYS A 93 -5.87 -21.77 8.76
C LYS A 93 -6.73 -20.74 8.03
N VAL A 94 -6.39 -19.46 8.15
CA VAL A 94 -7.22 -18.35 7.66
C VAL A 94 -6.48 -17.57 6.57
N ARG A 95 -5.33 -16.97 6.88
CA ARG A 95 -4.51 -16.13 6.00
C ARG A 95 -3.05 -16.21 6.49
N PRO A 96 -2.25 -17.16 5.97
CA PRO A 96 -1.05 -17.67 6.63
C PRO A 96 0.17 -16.75 6.60
N ASP A 97 0.33 -15.96 5.54
CA ASP A 97 1.57 -15.24 5.30
C ASP A 97 1.41 -13.75 5.61
N ALA A 98 2.46 -13.17 6.18
CA ALA A 98 2.60 -11.73 6.33
C ALA A 98 4.05 -11.28 6.14
N VAL A 99 4.24 -10.06 5.66
CA VAL A 99 5.52 -9.35 5.61
C VAL A 99 5.29 -7.90 6.02
N CYS A 100 6.29 -7.27 6.62
CA CYS A 100 6.18 -5.89 7.08
C CYS A 100 7.43 -5.10 6.70
N ALA A 101 7.30 -3.77 6.65
CA ALA A 101 8.42 -2.84 6.62
C ALA A 101 8.07 -1.58 7.38
N VAL A 102 9.11 -0.85 7.80
CA VAL A 102 8.97 0.50 8.34
C VAL A 102 9.62 1.47 7.38
N VAL A 103 8.96 2.62 7.13
CA VAL A 103 9.56 3.71 6.36
C VAL A 103 9.45 4.99 7.19
N LYS A 104 10.56 5.66 7.47
CA LYS A 104 10.61 6.90 8.26
C LYS A 104 11.02 8.10 7.40
N ASP A 105 10.88 9.30 7.97
CA ASP A 105 11.28 10.57 7.35
C ASP A 105 10.58 10.84 6.01
N ILE A 106 9.29 10.53 5.92
CA ILE A 106 8.46 10.73 4.73
C ILE A 106 7.72 12.06 4.83
N GLU A 107 7.70 12.82 3.74
CA GLU A 107 6.84 14.00 3.58
C GLU A 107 5.56 13.57 2.84
N LEU A 108 4.46 13.42 3.58
CA LEU A 108 3.16 13.02 3.05
C LEU A 108 2.28 14.23 2.73
N ASN A 109 2.61 14.96 1.67
CA ASN A 109 1.68 15.94 1.11
C ASN A 109 0.49 15.25 0.41
N ASP A 110 -0.52 16.02 0.01
CA ASP A 110 -1.72 15.51 -0.66
C ASP A 110 -1.40 14.63 -1.87
N ALA A 111 -0.42 15.00 -2.69
CA ALA A 111 -0.01 14.25 -3.88
C ALA A 111 0.60 12.89 -3.49
N ALA A 112 1.48 12.86 -2.49
CA ALA A 112 2.09 11.65 -1.97
C ALA A 112 1.06 10.71 -1.35
N ILE A 113 0.09 11.23 -0.57
CA ILE A 113 -0.99 10.42 0.01
C ILE A 113 -1.87 9.84 -1.10
N LYS A 114 -2.30 10.65 -2.08
CA LYS A 114 -3.09 10.18 -3.21
C LYS A 114 -2.34 9.10 -4.00
N SER A 115 -1.05 9.28 -4.26
CA SER A 115 -0.23 8.27 -4.96
C SER A 115 -0.13 6.98 -4.16
N LEU A 116 0.12 7.06 -2.85
CA LEU A 116 0.22 5.90 -1.96
C LEU A 116 -1.09 5.11 -1.91
N MET A 117 -2.24 5.80 -1.77
CA MET A 117 -3.55 5.16 -1.80
C MET A 117 -3.84 4.54 -3.17
N GLN A 118 -3.50 5.23 -4.26
CA GLN A 118 -3.67 4.72 -5.62
C GLN A 118 -2.90 3.41 -5.82
N VAL A 119 -1.60 3.37 -5.52
CA VAL A 119 -0.80 2.15 -5.72
C VAL A 119 -1.29 1.01 -4.82
N GLN A 120 -1.70 1.31 -3.58
CA GLN A 120 -2.30 0.35 -2.66
C GLN A 120 -3.58 -0.28 -3.27
N GLU A 121 -4.51 0.54 -3.76
CA GLU A 121 -5.76 0.09 -4.36
C GLU A 121 -5.53 -0.69 -5.67
N LYS A 122 -4.66 -0.20 -6.54
CA LYS A 122 -4.35 -0.87 -7.82
C LYS A 122 -3.67 -2.22 -7.58
N LEU A 123 -2.75 -2.31 -6.60
CA LEU A 123 -2.14 -3.58 -6.20
C LEU A 123 -3.16 -4.52 -5.54
N HIS A 124 -4.08 -4.03 -4.71
CA HIS A 124 -5.17 -4.85 -4.15
C HIS A 124 -6.01 -5.48 -5.26
N LEU A 125 -6.43 -4.68 -6.24
CA LEU A 125 -7.31 -5.10 -7.32
C LEU A 125 -6.61 -6.11 -8.24
N THR A 126 -5.40 -5.79 -8.69
CA THR A 126 -4.69 -6.55 -9.73
C THR A 126 -3.84 -7.68 -9.15
N HIS A 127 -2.63 -7.37 -8.67
CA HIS A 127 -1.67 -8.32 -8.10
C HIS A 127 -2.26 -9.12 -6.93
N GLY A 128 -3.08 -8.46 -6.11
CA GLY A 128 -3.79 -9.02 -4.97
C GLY A 128 -5.06 -9.79 -5.31
N ARG A 129 -5.50 -9.80 -6.58
CA ARG A 129 -6.74 -10.46 -7.04
C ARG A 129 -7.94 -10.06 -6.18
N ASN A 130 -8.22 -8.76 -6.15
CA ASN A 130 -9.22 -8.15 -5.30
C ASN A 130 -9.02 -8.52 -3.81
N ARG A 131 -7.82 -8.25 -3.29
CA ARG A 131 -7.33 -8.52 -1.93
C ARG A 131 -7.21 -9.99 -1.50
N LYS A 132 -7.77 -10.92 -2.25
CA LYS A 132 -7.75 -12.35 -1.95
C LYS A 132 -6.33 -12.86 -1.70
N ARG A 133 -5.39 -12.50 -2.58
CA ARG A 133 -4.00 -12.95 -2.54
C ARG A 133 -3.07 -12.04 -1.76
N VAL A 134 -3.26 -10.73 -1.86
CA VAL A 134 -2.42 -9.70 -1.24
C VAL A 134 -3.33 -8.60 -0.69
N ALA A 135 -3.19 -8.28 0.59
CA ALA A 135 -3.82 -7.13 1.20
C ALA A 135 -2.75 -6.33 1.92
N ILE A 136 -2.78 -5.03 1.73
CA ILE A 136 -1.79 -4.06 2.21
C ILE A 136 -2.50 -3.19 3.24
N GLY A 137 -1.94 -3.09 4.44
CA GLY A 137 -2.24 -2.06 5.41
C GLY A 137 -1.09 -1.06 5.48
N VAL A 138 -1.45 0.23 5.59
CA VAL A 138 -0.51 1.31 5.85
C VAL A 138 -0.99 2.01 7.11
N HIS A 139 -0.08 2.19 8.06
CA HIS A 139 -0.38 2.64 9.41
C HIS A 139 0.58 3.75 9.81
N ASP A 140 0.09 4.72 10.57
CA ASP A 140 0.95 5.69 11.26
C ASP A 140 1.77 4.95 12.33
N LEU A 141 3.09 4.91 12.14
CA LEU A 141 4.02 4.21 13.01
C LEU A 141 4.00 4.76 14.44
N ASP A 142 3.81 6.08 14.58
CA ASP A 142 3.90 6.78 15.86
C ASP A 142 2.68 6.50 16.75
N LYS A 143 1.67 5.79 16.21
CA LYS A 143 0.46 5.33 16.91
C LYS A 143 0.51 3.85 17.32
N ILE A 144 1.64 3.16 17.11
CA ILE A 144 1.73 1.71 17.36
C ILE A 144 2.69 1.42 18.51
N ASP A 145 2.23 0.66 19.50
CA ASP A 145 3.06 0.17 20.60
C ASP A 145 3.65 -1.22 20.29
N PHE A 146 4.87 -1.29 19.78
CA PHE A 146 5.54 -2.57 19.44
C PHE A 146 5.94 -3.40 20.70
N PRO A 147 6.09 -4.74 20.59
CA PRO A 147 5.96 -5.56 19.38
C PRO A 147 4.50 -5.72 18.92
N VAL A 148 4.33 -5.98 17.62
CA VAL A 148 3.02 -6.31 17.03
C VAL A 148 2.90 -7.80 16.73
N CYS A 149 1.67 -8.31 16.79
CA CYS A 149 1.33 -9.70 16.56
C CYS A 149 0.22 -9.82 15.51
N TYR A 150 0.46 -10.67 14.50
CA TYR A 150 -0.54 -11.09 13.53
C TYR A 150 -1.17 -12.39 14.01
N THR A 151 -2.41 -12.32 14.49
CA THR A 151 -3.14 -13.46 15.07
C THR A 151 -4.58 -13.51 14.56
N THR A 152 -5.39 -14.40 15.10
CA THR A 152 -6.84 -14.45 14.87
C THR A 152 -7.59 -14.14 16.16
N MET A 153 -8.72 -13.45 16.04
CA MET A 153 -9.62 -13.15 17.14
C MET A 153 -11.05 -13.65 16.88
N PRO A 154 -11.80 -14.01 17.94
CA PRO A 154 -13.22 -14.30 17.86
C PRO A 154 -14.06 -13.16 17.27
N LYS A 155 -15.21 -13.50 16.69
CA LYS A 155 -16.10 -12.57 15.97
C LYS A 155 -16.69 -11.44 16.83
N ASP A 156 -16.70 -11.60 18.14
CA ASP A 156 -17.17 -10.63 19.13
C ASP A 156 -16.09 -9.64 19.59
N TYR A 157 -14.81 -9.85 19.21
CA TYR A 157 -13.74 -8.88 19.43
C TYR A 157 -14.06 -7.53 18.76
N ARG A 158 -13.70 -6.42 19.40
CA ARG A 158 -14.15 -5.08 19.00
C ARG A 158 -12.99 -4.14 18.76
N PHE A 159 -13.17 -3.24 17.81
CA PHE A 159 -12.30 -2.08 17.60
C PHE A 159 -13.07 -1.02 16.81
N ILE A 160 -12.48 0.18 16.70
CA ILE A 160 -13.02 1.26 15.85
C ILE A 160 -12.42 1.11 14.44
N PRO A 161 -13.21 0.69 13.43
CA PRO A 161 -12.73 0.60 12.06
C PRO A 161 -12.51 2.00 11.45
N LEU A 162 -11.66 2.07 10.43
CA LEU A 162 -11.37 3.31 9.69
C LEU A 162 -12.67 3.99 9.23
N GLU A 163 -12.71 5.33 9.28
CA GLU A 163 -13.86 6.18 8.93
C GLU A 163 -15.10 5.99 9.83
N CYS A 164 -14.94 5.37 11.00
CA CYS A 164 -16.00 5.24 12.00
C CYS A 164 -15.60 5.90 13.33
N SER A 165 -16.60 6.32 14.12
CA SER A 165 -16.41 6.92 15.45
C SER A 165 -16.78 5.99 16.60
N GLU A 166 -17.39 4.83 16.31
CA GLU A 166 -17.90 3.89 17.30
C GLU A 166 -17.26 2.51 17.13
N GLU A 167 -17.08 1.81 18.24
CA GLU A 167 -16.61 0.43 18.22
C GLU A 167 -17.63 -0.50 17.57
N MET A 168 -17.13 -1.38 16.71
CA MET A 168 -17.89 -2.46 16.12
C MET A 168 -17.21 -3.78 16.44
N ASN A 169 -17.99 -4.83 16.69
CA ASN A 169 -17.40 -6.17 16.68
C ASN A 169 -17.06 -6.62 15.25
N LEU A 170 -16.21 -7.63 15.11
CA LEU A 170 -15.75 -8.07 13.79
C LEU A 170 -16.89 -8.53 12.87
N ARG A 171 -17.93 -9.17 13.43
CA ARG A 171 -19.13 -9.56 12.66
C ARG A 171 -19.88 -8.33 12.15
N GLU A 172 -20.06 -7.32 12.98
CA GLU A 172 -20.70 -6.05 12.61
C GLU A 172 -19.93 -5.34 11.51
N ILE A 173 -18.59 -5.34 11.58
CA ILE A 173 -17.76 -4.77 10.52
C ILE A 173 -18.07 -5.46 9.19
N LEU A 174 -18.09 -6.79 9.13
CA LEU A 174 -18.43 -7.52 7.89
C LEU A 174 -19.86 -7.28 7.38
N GLN A 175 -20.80 -6.89 8.25
CA GLN A 175 -22.21 -6.72 7.90
C GLN A 175 -22.61 -5.27 7.59
N LYS A 176 -21.96 -4.30 8.24
CA LYS A 176 -22.37 -2.88 8.23
C LYS A 176 -21.34 -1.98 7.53
N HIS A 177 -20.04 -2.24 7.72
CA HIS A 177 -19.00 -1.39 7.17
C HIS A 177 -18.89 -1.58 5.64
N LYS A 178 -18.76 -0.49 4.87
CA LYS A 178 -18.69 -0.53 3.39
C LYS A 178 -17.70 -1.57 2.87
N LYS A 179 -16.45 -1.52 3.37
CA LYS A 179 -15.40 -2.49 3.01
C LYS A 179 -15.63 -3.89 3.60
N GLY A 180 -16.30 -3.97 4.75
CA GLY A 180 -16.72 -5.25 5.31
C GLY A 180 -17.68 -5.97 4.39
N VAL A 181 -18.74 -5.30 3.95
CA VAL A 181 -19.74 -5.87 3.03
C VAL A 181 -19.11 -6.27 1.69
N GLU A 182 -18.21 -5.44 1.15
CA GLU A 182 -17.52 -5.69 -0.12
C GLU A 182 -16.63 -6.96 -0.06
N TYR A 183 -15.87 -7.13 1.03
CA TYR A 183 -14.84 -8.18 1.12
C TYR A 183 -15.17 -9.33 2.08
N LYS A 184 -16.36 -9.35 2.72
CA LYS A 184 -16.73 -10.39 3.71
C LYS A 184 -16.58 -11.81 3.20
N HIS A 185 -16.81 -12.05 1.91
CA HIS A 185 -16.68 -13.36 1.27
C HIS A 185 -15.26 -13.97 1.41
N LEU A 186 -14.25 -13.16 1.74
CA LEU A 186 -12.89 -13.61 2.01
C LEU A 186 -12.74 -14.23 3.41
N LEU A 187 -13.56 -13.82 4.38
CA LEU A 187 -13.44 -14.21 5.79
C LEU A 187 -14.67 -14.93 6.39
N GLU A 188 -15.88 -14.71 5.87
CA GLU A 188 -17.14 -15.09 6.54
C GLU A 188 -17.30 -16.59 6.84
N LYS A 189 -16.55 -17.43 6.13
CA LYS A 189 -16.51 -18.88 6.31
C LYS A 189 -15.69 -19.35 7.51
N TYR A 190 -14.87 -18.49 8.11
CA TYR A 190 -14.00 -18.85 9.24
C TYR A 190 -14.66 -18.52 10.58
N GLU A 191 -14.21 -19.18 11.65
CA GLU A 191 -14.71 -18.94 13.01
C GLU A 191 -14.03 -17.77 13.72
N GLU A 192 -12.75 -17.54 13.42
CA GLU A 192 -11.97 -16.39 13.88
C GLU A 192 -11.43 -15.63 12.68
N TYR A 193 -11.23 -14.32 12.83
CA TYR A 193 -10.75 -13.44 11.77
C TYR A 193 -9.36 -12.92 12.11
N PRO A 194 -8.49 -12.68 11.10
CA PRO A 194 -7.12 -12.31 11.36
C PRO A 194 -7.02 -10.81 11.66
N LEU A 195 -6.23 -10.47 12.66
CA LEU A 195 -5.97 -9.11 13.11
C LEU A 195 -4.47 -8.88 13.29
N TRP A 196 -4.05 -7.65 13.03
CA TRP A 196 -2.81 -7.12 13.61
C TRP A 196 -3.13 -6.39 14.89
N ILE A 197 -2.42 -6.73 15.96
CA ILE A 197 -2.62 -6.18 17.30
C ILE A 197 -1.26 -5.79 17.87
N ASP A 198 -1.20 -4.67 18.57
CA ASP A 198 0.01 -4.19 19.23
C ASP A 198 0.17 -4.70 20.67
N SER A 199 1.23 -4.28 21.35
CA SER A 199 1.53 -4.70 22.73
C SER A 199 0.56 -4.16 23.79
N LYS A 200 -0.30 -3.20 23.44
CA LYS A 200 -1.38 -2.66 24.28
C LYS A 200 -2.75 -3.15 23.84
N GLU A 201 -2.79 -4.25 23.08
CA GLU A 201 -4.01 -4.88 22.58
C GLU A 201 -4.83 -3.98 21.63
N GLN A 202 -4.23 -2.91 21.08
CA GLN A 202 -4.87 -2.06 20.08
C GLN A 202 -4.81 -2.73 18.71
N VAL A 203 -5.95 -2.70 18.01
CA VAL A 203 -6.06 -3.29 16.67
C VAL A 203 -5.52 -2.30 15.64
N LEU A 204 -4.55 -2.74 14.83
CA LEU A 204 -4.05 -2.01 13.68
C LEU A 204 -4.98 -2.21 12.48
N SER A 205 -5.34 -3.46 12.20
CA SER A 205 -6.21 -3.83 11.08
C SER A 205 -6.86 -5.19 11.29
N MET A 206 -7.92 -5.44 10.53
CA MET A 206 -8.52 -6.75 10.30
C MET A 206 -8.32 -7.12 8.82
N PRO A 207 -7.16 -7.69 8.43
CA PRO A 207 -6.92 -8.04 7.03
C PRO A 207 -7.88 -9.13 6.52
N PRO A 208 -8.24 -9.14 5.23
CA PRO A 208 -7.98 -8.14 4.19
C PRO A 208 -9.05 -7.03 4.13
N ILE A 209 -9.78 -6.78 5.21
CA ILE A 209 -11.02 -6.01 5.20
C ILE A 209 -10.78 -4.52 5.41
N ILE A 210 -10.25 -4.13 6.57
CA ILE A 210 -10.17 -2.71 6.97
C ILE A 210 -9.08 -2.47 8.01
N ASN A 211 -8.54 -1.24 8.02
CA ASN A 211 -7.64 -0.74 9.07
C ASN A 211 -8.45 -0.17 10.24
N SER A 212 -7.79 0.10 11.37
CA SER A 212 -8.39 0.86 12.47
C SER A 212 -8.24 2.37 12.24
N GLU A 213 -9.22 3.13 12.72
CA GLU A 213 -9.13 4.60 12.79
C GLU A 213 -7.94 5.06 13.65
N HIS A 214 -7.52 4.26 14.65
CA HIS A 214 -6.43 4.62 15.57
C HIS A 214 -5.10 4.88 14.85
N THR A 215 -4.81 4.09 13.82
CA THR A 215 -3.53 4.11 13.09
C THR A 215 -3.63 4.76 11.72
N LYS A 216 -4.67 5.58 11.52
CA LYS A 216 -4.92 6.26 10.25
C LYS A 216 -3.76 7.17 9.87
N VAL A 217 -3.33 7.05 8.62
CA VAL A 217 -2.33 7.92 8.02
C VAL A 217 -2.96 9.26 7.64
N THR A 218 -2.29 10.35 7.97
CA THR A 218 -2.67 11.72 7.62
C THR A 218 -1.47 12.48 7.05
N GLU A 219 -1.66 13.72 6.62
CA GLU A 219 -0.58 14.61 6.15
C GLU A 219 0.50 14.89 7.22
N THR A 220 0.15 14.72 8.50
CA THR A 220 1.12 14.91 9.59
C THR A 220 1.96 13.67 9.88
N THR A 221 1.58 12.51 9.34
CA THR A 221 2.30 11.25 9.54
C THR A 221 3.65 11.32 8.83
N LYS A 222 4.73 11.02 9.56
CA LYS A 222 6.12 11.04 9.03
C LYS A 222 6.76 9.66 8.92
N SER A 223 6.16 8.69 9.58
CA SER A 223 6.67 7.34 9.71
C SER A 223 5.53 6.36 9.48
N LEU A 224 5.76 5.37 8.63
CA LEU A 224 4.77 4.38 8.24
C LEU A 224 5.21 2.98 8.69
N PHE A 225 4.27 2.25 9.27
CA PHE A 225 4.32 0.79 9.35
C PHE A 225 3.46 0.22 8.22
N ILE A 226 4.07 -0.60 7.37
CA ILE A 226 3.38 -1.25 6.26
C ILE A 226 3.31 -2.73 6.57
N ASP A 227 2.10 -3.29 6.58
CA ASP A 227 1.88 -4.73 6.65
C ASP A 227 1.27 -5.23 5.34
N ILE A 228 1.72 -6.41 4.90
CA ILE A 228 1.12 -7.08 3.75
C ILE A 228 0.85 -8.52 4.11
N THR A 229 -0.42 -8.90 4.09
CA THR A 229 -0.89 -10.24 4.43
C THR A 229 -1.46 -10.95 3.21
N GLY A 230 -1.46 -12.29 3.22
CA GLY A 230 -2.10 -13.06 2.16
C GLY A 230 -1.59 -14.48 1.99
N TYR A 231 -1.48 -14.88 0.72
CA TYR A 231 -1.08 -16.23 0.33
C TYR A 231 0.08 -16.19 -0.66
N GLY A 232 1.22 -16.74 -0.23
CA GLY A 232 2.46 -16.86 -0.97
C GLY A 232 3.38 -15.67 -0.73
N LEU A 233 4.40 -15.86 0.11
CA LEU A 233 5.43 -14.86 0.45
C LEU A 233 6.03 -14.13 -0.76
N LYS A 234 6.19 -14.80 -1.91
CA LYS A 234 6.67 -14.15 -3.15
C LYS A 234 5.82 -12.95 -3.55
N TYR A 235 4.49 -13.11 -3.54
CA TYR A 235 3.56 -12.06 -3.97
C TYR A 235 3.51 -10.91 -2.96
N LEU A 236 3.56 -11.26 -1.67
CA LEU A 236 3.62 -10.29 -0.58
C LEU A 236 4.89 -9.44 -0.66
N LYS A 237 6.06 -10.07 -0.81
CA LYS A 237 7.34 -9.38 -0.97
C LYS A 237 7.37 -8.48 -2.22
N GLN A 238 6.80 -8.93 -3.34
CA GLN A 238 6.71 -8.09 -4.54
C GLN A 238 5.88 -6.82 -4.30
N ALA A 239 4.72 -6.94 -3.64
CA ALA A 239 3.92 -5.77 -3.30
C ALA A 239 4.63 -4.85 -2.30
N LEU A 240 5.33 -5.42 -1.31
CA LEU A 240 6.11 -4.66 -0.33
C LEU A 240 7.20 -3.86 -1.02
N ASN A 241 7.97 -4.51 -1.90
CA ASN A 241 9.05 -3.88 -2.64
C ASN A 241 8.57 -2.71 -3.50
N ILE A 242 7.40 -2.83 -4.14
CA ILE A 242 6.82 -1.74 -4.94
C ILE A 242 6.46 -0.55 -4.05
N LEU A 243 5.81 -0.78 -2.90
CA LEU A 243 5.45 0.30 -1.98
C LEU A 243 6.66 1.01 -1.38
N ILE A 244 7.62 0.26 -0.84
CA ILE A 244 8.81 0.86 -0.24
C ILE A 244 9.68 1.56 -1.29
N MET A 245 9.70 1.07 -2.53
CA MET A 245 10.33 1.78 -3.66
C MET A 245 9.67 3.14 -3.88
N SER A 246 8.34 3.20 -4.02
CA SER A 246 7.63 4.46 -4.23
C SER A 246 7.93 5.46 -3.10
N LEU A 247 7.91 4.99 -1.84
CA LEU A 247 8.22 5.85 -0.70
C LEU A 247 9.70 6.28 -0.65
N ALA A 248 10.63 5.41 -1.03
CA ALA A 248 12.06 5.76 -1.10
C ALA A 248 12.37 6.77 -2.21
N ILE A 249 11.65 6.73 -3.33
CA ILE A 249 11.76 7.76 -4.38
C ILE A 249 11.36 9.14 -3.82
N ARG A 250 10.39 9.17 -2.89
CA ARG A 250 10.05 10.34 -2.07
C ARG A 250 10.96 10.55 -0.86
N LYS A 251 12.18 10.00 -0.88
CA LYS A 251 13.23 10.14 0.15
C LYS A 251 12.91 9.50 1.50
N GLY A 252 11.86 8.67 1.58
CA GLY A 252 11.60 7.86 2.76
C GLY A 252 12.73 6.87 3.04
N LYS A 253 13.13 6.75 4.31
CA LYS A 253 14.18 5.82 4.74
C LYS A 253 13.57 4.48 5.12
N ILE A 254 14.02 3.41 4.47
CA ILE A 254 13.48 2.06 4.67
C ILE A 254 14.22 1.36 5.81
N TYR A 255 13.44 0.75 6.71
CA TYR A 255 13.90 -0.08 7.82
C TYR A 255 13.28 -1.47 7.68
N SER A 256 14.11 -2.51 7.71
CA SER A 256 13.70 -3.93 7.60
C SER A 256 14.28 -4.80 8.69
#